data_AF-A0A1P8WSD2-F1
#
_entry.id   AF-A0A1P8WSD2-F1
#
_cell.length_a   1.000
_cell.length_b   1.000
_cell.length_c   1.000
_cell.angle_alpha   90.00
_cell.angle_beta   90.00
_cell.angle_gamma   90.00
#
_symmetry.space_group_name_H-M   'P 1'
#
loop_
_entity.id
_entity.type
_entity.pdbx_description
1 polymer ?
#
loop_
_entity_poly.entity_id
_entity_poly.type
_entity_poly.pdbx_seq_one_letter_code
_entity_poly.pdbx_strand_id
1 'polypeptide(L)'
;MKHRSWLLMLAVLLTTSTGCALVDSGKGAMRQMTSMFRPNPHDEPFTSTAEEDEWGFVGDEGRAGQERVRDPDRWWQNLVMSEEAKNIERNLGID
;
A
#
# COMPACT_ATOMS: atom_id res chain seq x y z
N MET A 1 -23.35 47.55 11.87
CA MET A 1 -22.46 46.59 12.59
C MET A 1 -23.20 45.32 13.08
N LYS A 2 -24.42 45.41 13.64
CA LYS A 2 -25.19 44.25 14.15
C LYS A 2 -25.42 43.10 13.14
N HIS A 3 -25.75 43.39 11.88
CA HIS A 3 -25.97 42.34 10.86
C HIS A 3 -24.70 41.53 10.52
N ARG A 4 -23.53 42.16 10.62
CA ARG A 4 -22.24 41.55 10.29
C ARG A 4 -21.79 40.56 11.38
N SER A 5 -22.07 40.87 12.64
CA SER A 5 -21.88 39.94 13.76
C SER A 5 -22.85 38.76 13.72
N TRP A 6 -24.08 38.95 13.26
CA TRP A 6 -25.05 37.88 13.14
C TRP A 6 -24.68 36.88 12.04
N LEU A 7 -24.23 37.38 10.88
CA LEU A 7 -23.73 36.53 9.79
C LEU A 7 -22.51 35.69 10.20
N LEU A 8 -21.58 36.27 10.98
CA LEU A 8 -20.42 35.53 11.49
C LEU A 8 -20.82 34.42 12.47
N MET A 9 -21.76 34.69 13.38
CA MET A 9 -22.29 33.65 14.29
C MET A 9 -22.96 32.51 13.52
N LEU A 10 -23.70 32.82 12.46
CA LEU A 10 -24.41 31.83 11.64
C LEU A 10 -23.43 30.96 10.84
N ALA A 11 -22.35 31.56 10.31
CA ALA A 11 -21.28 30.82 9.63
C ALA A 11 -20.51 29.88 10.58
N VAL A 12 -20.25 30.31 11.82
CA VAL A 12 -19.62 29.46 12.84
C VAL A 12 -20.52 28.28 13.21
N LEU A 13 -21.84 28.50 13.33
CA LEU A 13 -22.80 27.43 13.64
C LEU A 13 -22.90 26.36 12.53
N LEU A 14 -22.87 26.80 11.27
CA LEU A 14 -22.93 25.92 10.09
C LEU A 14 -21.66 25.06 9.95
N THR A 15 -20.49 25.62 10.22
CA THR A 15 -19.20 24.91 10.12
C THR A 15 -18.95 23.95 11.28
N THR A 16 -19.40 24.30 12.49
CA THR A 16 -19.25 23.44 13.67
C THR A 16 -20.21 22.25 13.67
N SER A 17 -21.44 22.41 13.18
CA SER A 17 -22.40 21.31 13.07
C SER A 17 -22.01 20.26 12.02
N THR A 18 -21.44 20.68 10.89
CA THR A 18 -20.92 19.77 9.86
C THR A 18 -19.61 19.10 10.28
N GLY A 19 -18.76 19.79 11.06
CA GLY A 19 -17.50 19.25 11.57
C GLY A 19 -17.67 18.01 12.45
N CYS A 20 -18.71 17.97 13.30
CA CYS A 20 -18.93 16.82 14.19
C CYS A 20 -19.31 15.54 13.41
N ALA A 21 -20.16 15.63 12.38
CA ALA A 21 -20.57 14.48 11.58
C ALA A 21 -19.43 13.93 10.70
N LEU A 22 -18.56 14.82 10.20
CA LEU A 22 -17.42 14.44 9.37
C LEU A 22 -16.36 13.68 10.17
N VAL A 23 -16.13 14.05 11.43
CA VAL A 23 -15.13 13.39 12.30
C VAL A 23 -15.51 11.93 12.58
N ASP A 24 -16.79 11.64 12.86
CA ASP A 24 -17.22 10.25 13.10
C ASP A 24 -17.21 9.41 11.82
N SER A 25 -17.58 10.00 10.68
CA SER A 25 -17.45 9.37 9.37
C SER A 25 -15.98 9.08 9.02
N GLY A 26 -15.07 10.02 9.31
CA GLY A 26 -13.65 9.90 9.06
C GLY A 26 -12.98 8.82 9.92
N LYS A 27 -13.36 8.69 11.19
CA LYS A 27 -12.87 7.60 12.07
C LYS A 27 -13.25 6.22 11.52
N GLY A 28 -14.47 6.07 11.01
CA GLY A 28 -14.94 4.83 10.38
C GLY A 28 -14.13 4.47 9.13
N ALA A 29 -13.96 5.43 8.22
CA ALA A 29 -13.16 5.26 7.00
C ALA A 29 -11.69 4.94 7.32
N MET A 30 -11.10 5.63 8.30
CA MET A 30 -9.71 5.38 8.70
C MET A 30 -9.54 4.02 9.38
N ARG A 31 -10.50 3.58 10.20
CA ARG A 31 -10.51 2.23 10.78
C ARG A 31 -10.59 1.15 9.70
N GLN A 32 -11.44 1.34 8.70
CA GLN A 32 -11.56 0.40 7.58
C GLN A 32 -10.29 0.38 6.72
N MET A 33 -9.70 1.54 6.41
CA MET A 33 -8.42 1.64 5.72
C MET A 33 -7.30 0.93 6.49
N THR A 34 -7.18 1.17 7.81
CA THR A 34 -6.16 0.49 8.63
C THR A 34 -6.40 -1.02 8.78
N SER A 35 -7.63 -1.50 8.67
CA SER A 35 -7.94 -2.93 8.74
C SER A 35 -7.42 -3.71 7.54
N MET A 36 -7.28 -3.07 6.37
CA MET A 36 -6.72 -3.70 5.17
C MET A 36 -5.21 -3.98 5.30
N PHE A 37 -4.51 -3.27 6.19
CA PHE A 37 -3.08 -3.46 6.46
C PHE A 37 -2.84 -4.30 7.71
N ARG A 38 -3.90 -4.75 8.39
CA ARG A 38 -3.77 -5.59 9.57
C ARG A 38 -3.57 -7.03 9.08
N PRO A 39 -2.44 -7.69 9.42
CA PRO A 39 -2.24 -9.08 9.06
C PRO A 39 -3.36 -9.92 9.68
N ASN A 40 -3.98 -10.79 8.88
CA ASN A 40 -5.03 -11.67 9.34
C ASN A 40 -4.40 -12.77 10.21
N PRO A 41 -4.85 -12.97 11.45
CA PRO A 41 -4.27 -13.97 12.36
C PRO A 41 -4.50 -15.42 11.90
N HIS A 42 -5.32 -15.63 10.85
CA HIS A 42 -5.54 -16.92 10.19
C HIS A 42 -4.77 -17.06 8.88
N ASP A 43 -4.01 -16.04 8.46
CA ASP A 43 -3.06 -16.25 7.38
C ASP A 43 -1.94 -17.13 7.96
N GLU A 44 -1.86 -18.37 7.49
CA GLU A 44 -0.76 -19.27 7.81
C GLU A 44 0.55 -18.53 7.55
N PRO A 45 1.53 -18.55 8.47
CA PRO A 45 2.85 -18.00 8.18
C PRO A 45 3.35 -18.72 6.94
N PHE A 46 3.58 -17.96 5.87
CA PHE A 46 4.12 -18.48 4.62
C PHE A 46 5.45 -19.14 4.95
N THR A 47 5.45 -20.45 5.15
CA THR A 47 6.67 -21.24 5.23
C THR A 47 7.14 -21.28 3.79
N SER A 48 8.17 -20.48 3.47
CA SER A 48 8.95 -20.70 2.26
C SER A 48 9.59 -22.09 2.40
N THR A 49 8.84 -23.11 1.99
CA THR A 49 9.47 -24.27 1.39
C THR A 49 10.37 -23.67 0.31
N ALA A 50 11.67 -23.93 0.42
CA ALA A 50 12.60 -23.67 -0.64
C ALA A 50 12.22 -24.58 -1.81
N GLU A 51 11.09 -24.29 -2.43
CA GLU A 51 10.60 -24.93 -3.63
C GLU A 51 11.17 -24.12 -4.78
N GLU A 52 11.81 -24.88 -5.66
CA GLU A 52 12.36 -24.47 -6.94
C GLU A 52 11.46 -23.42 -7.59
N ASP A 53 12.07 -22.46 -8.27
CA ASP A 53 11.43 -21.33 -8.95
C ASP A 53 10.29 -21.78 -9.90
N GLU A 54 9.12 -22.04 -9.31
CA GLU A 54 7.96 -22.63 -9.99
C GLU A 54 7.44 -21.68 -11.08
N TRP A 55 7.76 -20.39 -10.98
CA TRP A 55 7.28 -19.33 -11.86
C TRP A 55 8.34 -18.79 -12.82
N GLY A 56 9.59 -19.26 -12.74
CA GLY A 56 10.68 -18.84 -13.62
C GLY A 56 10.36 -19.07 -15.10
N PHE A 57 9.67 -20.18 -15.42
CA PHE A 57 9.25 -20.48 -16.80
C PHE A 57 8.27 -19.45 -17.38
N VAL A 58 7.40 -18.85 -16.54
CA VAL A 58 6.44 -17.81 -16.99
C VAL A 58 7.18 -16.50 -17.26
N GLY A 59 8.19 -16.18 -16.45
CA GLY A 59 9.06 -15.04 -16.68
C GLY A 59 9.82 -15.15 -18.00
N ASP A 60 10.37 -16.33 -18.29
CA ASP A 60 11.11 -16.58 -19.53
C ASP A 60 10.20 -16.55 -20.78
N GLU A 61 9.01 -17.17 -20.72
CA GLU A 61 8.01 -17.13 -21.80
C GLU A 61 7.49 -15.71 -22.03
N GLY A 62 7.13 -14.98 -20.97
CA GLY A 62 6.60 -13.62 -21.04
C GLY A 62 7.62 -12.60 -21.58
N ARG A 63 8.92 -12.87 -21.43
CA ARG A 63 9.99 -12.01 -21.93
C ARG A 63 10.31 -12.24 -23.41
N ALA A 64 9.85 -13.31 -24.03
CA ALA A 64 10.05 -13.61 -25.46
C ALA A 64 11.50 -13.38 -25.96
N GLY A 65 12.50 -13.70 -25.12
CA GLY A 65 13.93 -13.58 -25.45
C GLY A 65 14.58 -12.21 -25.25
N GLN A 66 13.93 -11.25 -24.56
CA GLN A 66 14.59 -10.00 -24.15
C GLN A 66 15.80 -10.29 -23.22
N GLU A 67 16.80 -9.40 -23.18
CA GLU A 67 18.01 -9.53 -22.31
C GLU A 67 17.74 -9.09 -20.87
N ARG A 68 18.29 -9.82 -19.89
CA ARG A 68 18.09 -9.55 -18.46
C ARG A 68 18.85 -8.28 -18.09
N VAL A 69 18.18 -7.34 -17.44
CA VAL A 69 18.76 -6.04 -17.05
C VAL A 69 19.36 -6.21 -15.67
N ARG A 70 20.66 -5.99 -15.53
CA ARG A 70 21.33 -6.07 -14.24
C ARG A 70 21.29 -4.71 -13.53
N ASP A 71 20.68 -4.67 -12.35
CA ASP A 71 20.69 -3.49 -11.49
C ASP A 71 22.10 -3.30 -10.90
N PRO A 72 22.78 -2.18 -11.16
CA PRO A 72 24.12 -1.93 -10.63
C PRO A 72 24.16 -1.73 -9.11
N ASP A 73 23.05 -1.36 -8.44
CA ASP A 73 23.04 -0.94 -7.02
C ASP A 73 22.13 -1.80 -6.13
N ARG A 74 22.58 -3.01 -5.79
CA ARG A 74 21.81 -3.98 -4.97
C ARG A 74 22.01 -3.90 -3.46
N TRP A 75 22.84 -2.99 -2.96
CA TRP A 75 23.25 -2.97 -1.55
C TRP A 75 22.07 -2.80 -0.57
N TRP A 76 21.03 -2.06 -0.98
CA TRP A 76 19.83 -1.79 -0.17
C TRP A 76 18.75 -2.88 -0.29
N GLN A 77 18.79 -3.69 -1.35
CA GLN A 77 17.76 -4.71 -1.62
C GLN A 77 17.70 -5.74 -0.49
N ASN A 78 18.83 -6.09 0.13
CA ASN A 78 18.85 -7.01 1.26
C ASN A 78 18.34 -6.40 2.58
N LEU A 79 18.21 -5.07 2.66
CA LEU A 79 17.79 -4.35 3.86
C LEU A 79 16.32 -3.90 3.80
N VAL A 80 15.77 -3.69 2.60
CA VAL A 80 14.45 -3.07 2.41
C VAL A 80 13.47 -3.95 1.63
N MET A 81 13.94 -4.88 0.78
CA MET A 81 13.06 -5.77 0.01
C MET A 81 12.90 -7.13 0.67
N SER A 82 11.66 -7.64 0.63
CA SER A 82 11.36 -9.02 0.96
C SER A 82 11.91 -10.00 -0.08
N GLU A 83 11.95 -11.28 0.26
CA GLU A 83 12.39 -12.34 -0.66
C GLU A 83 11.45 -12.46 -1.87
N GLU A 84 10.15 -12.25 -1.67
CA GLU A 84 9.13 -12.23 -2.73
C GLU A 84 9.36 -11.08 -3.71
N ALA A 85 9.67 -9.88 -3.21
CA ALA A 85 9.97 -8.74 -4.07
C ALA A 85 11.19 -9.01 -4.96
N LYS A 86 12.22 -9.67 -4.40
CA LYS A 86 13.40 -10.11 -5.17
C LYS A 86 13.04 -11.18 -6.20
N ASN A 87 12.11 -12.06 -5.89
CA ASN A 87 11.67 -13.10 -6.82
C ASN A 87 10.84 -12.53 -7.98
N ILE A 88 10.01 -11.52 -7.70
CA ILE A 88 9.29 -10.77 -8.73
C ILE A 88 10.26 -10.04 -9.67
N GLU A 89 11.27 -9.36 -9.13
CA GLU A 89 12.32 -8.73 -9.96
C GLU A 89 13.03 -9.75 -10.86
N ARG A 90 13.38 -10.91 -10.30
CA ARG A 90 14.00 -12.01 -11.05
C ARG A 90 13.09 -12.51 -12.19
N ASN A 91 11.79 -12.65 -11.96
CA ASN A 91 10.84 -13.05 -13.00
C ASN A 91 10.62 -11.97 -14.07
N LEU A 92 10.76 -10.71 -13.71
CA LEU A 92 10.80 -9.59 -14.67
C LEU A 92 12.14 -9.53 -15.43
N GLY A 93 13.12 -10.33 -15.02
CA GLY A 93 14.48 -10.37 -15.57
C GLY A 93 15.33 -9.17 -15.17
N ILE A 94 15.12 -8.70 -13.94
CA ILE A 94 15.95 -7.71 -13.25
C ILE A 94 16.88 -8.47 -12.29
N ASP A 95 18.16 -8.56 -12.65
CA ASP A 95 19.22 -9.32 -11.95
C ASP A 95 20.31 -8.43 -11.34
#